data_AF-A0A072NTC3-F1
#
_entry.id   AF-A0A072NTC3-F1
#
_cell.length_a   1.000
_cell.length_b   1.000
_cell.length_c   1.000
_cell.angle_alpha   90.00
_cell.angle_beta   90.00
_cell.angle_gamma   90.00
#
_symmetry.space_group_name_H-M   'P 1'
#
loop_
_entity.id
_entity.type
_entity.pdbx_description
1 polymer ?
#
loop_
_entity_poly.entity_id
_entity_poly.type
_entity_poly.pdbx_seq_one_letter_code
_entity_poly.pdbx_strand_id
1 'polypeptide(L)'
;MGSLIDDKIPTQPEPEPIATGWQEQPSLVSLWAKEPYRAPSQVDFKGLSTLVAAEQEATEDHIWALREDAGYFADGKPRLDLSDRANRQIVRRKAIVGVVKQAYGDLLLWLGLRKLLTDLDGVIDPQNLRLLTLLFTLRRFSDLKVNALKVGVPASSPLRSGFARDMRDSTEMLGWKYPKGEPYDHLIFLFQQMWTEDGREKLGLSNLVDELGRMIETDRREKARLSTWALKHVTDLGVLVHTTRVIGRYDEWSYFRSDEDCHGSF
;
A
#
# COMPACT_ATOMS: atom_id res chain seq x y z
N MET A 1 20.32 -28.86 -40.71
CA MET A 1 19.42 -28.27 -39.70
C MET A 1 20.16 -28.33 -38.37
N GLY A 2 20.68 -27.19 -37.90
CA GLY A 2 21.49 -27.12 -36.69
C GLY A 2 20.63 -27.03 -35.45
N SER A 3 20.89 -27.92 -34.48
CA SER A 3 20.27 -27.94 -33.16
C SER A 3 20.57 -26.65 -32.42
N LEU A 4 19.55 -25.98 -31.88
CA LEU A 4 19.64 -24.72 -31.14
C LEU A 4 20.01 -24.90 -29.65
N ILE A 5 20.38 -26.12 -29.25
CA ILE A 5 20.73 -26.46 -27.87
C ILE A 5 22.22 -26.80 -27.87
N ASP A 6 23.05 -25.78 -27.67
CA ASP A 6 24.48 -25.94 -27.38
C ASP A 6 24.61 -26.03 -25.85
N ASP A 7 24.89 -27.23 -25.33
CA ASP A 7 25.10 -27.53 -23.91
C ASP A 7 26.36 -26.86 -23.30
N LYS A 8 26.93 -25.85 -23.98
CA LYS A 8 28.17 -25.16 -23.64
C LYS A 8 27.97 -23.69 -23.28
N ILE A 9 26.78 -23.28 -22.85
CA ILE A 9 26.64 -21.96 -22.21
C ILE A 9 27.06 -22.14 -20.74
N PRO A 10 28.20 -21.56 -20.29
CA PRO A 10 28.57 -21.62 -18.89
C PRO A 10 27.47 -20.94 -18.07
N THR A 11 26.87 -21.67 -17.13
CA THR A 11 25.95 -21.08 -16.18
C THR A 11 26.73 -20.07 -15.35
N GLN A 12 26.53 -18.78 -15.65
CA GLN A 12 27.13 -17.72 -14.88
C GLN A 12 26.54 -17.79 -13.47
N PRO A 13 27.36 -17.91 -12.41
CA PRO A 13 26.84 -17.89 -11.05
C PRO A 13 26.07 -16.60 -10.83
N GLU A 14 24.98 -16.67 -10.06
CA GLU A 14 24.16 -15.52 -9.71
C GLU A 14 25.09 -14.39 -9.24
N PRO A 15 25.02 -13.19 -9.85
CA PRO A 15 25.94 -12.11 -9.54
C PRO A 15 25.89 -11.83 -8.04
N GLU A 16 27.07 -11.67 -7.42
CA GLU A 16 27.15 -11.46 -5.98
C GLU A 16 26.19 -10.34 -5.56
N PRO A 17 25.38 -10.56 -4.52
CA PRO A 17 24.45 -9.53 -4.07
C PRO A 17 25.25 -8.27 -3.77
N ILE A 18 24.86 -7.15 -4.37
CA ILE A 18 25.47 -5.84 -4.08
C ILE A 18 25.46 -5.69 -2.57
N ALA A 19 26.65 -5.75 -1.96
CA ALA A 19 26.83 -5.64 -0.53
C ALA A 19 26.51 -4.21 -0.11
N THR A 20 25.24 -3.92 0.14
CA THR A 20 24.87 -2.87 1.08
C THR A 20 25.44 -3.29 2.42
N GLY A 21 26.36 -2.49 2.96
CA GLY A 21 27.08 -2.77 4.18
C GLY A 21 26.14 -3.27 5.28
N TRP A 22 26.64 -4.23 6.04
CA TRP A 22 26.02 -4.75 7.26
C TRP A 22 25.34 -3.61 8.02
N GLN A 23 24.01 -3.66 8.14
CA GLN A 23 23.08 -2.80 8.91
C GLN A 23 22.07 -1.95 8.13
N GLU A 24 22.16 -1.80 6.81
CA GLU A 24 21.09 -1.09 6.09
C GLU A 24 19.95 -2.05 5.74
N GLN A 25 18.83 -1.94 6.46
CA GLN A 25 17.56 -2.48 5.96
C GLN A 25 17.34 -1.89 4.56
N PRO A 26 17.19 -2.72 3.51
CA PRO A 26 16.96 -2.21 2.17
C PRO A 26 15.71 -1.32 2.19
N SER A 27 15.83 -0.08 1.71
CA SER A 27 14.66 0.78 1.50
C SER A 27 13.63 0.05 0.64
N LEU A 28 12.34 0.26 0.87
CA LEU A 28 11.26 -0.42 0.12
C LEU A 28 11.50 -0.37 -1.39
N VAL A 29 11.99 0.76 -1.90
CA VAL A 29 12.34 0.94 -3.31
C VAL A 29 13.51 0.08 -3.78
N SER A 30 14.53 -0.15 -2.95
CA SER A 30 15.61 -1.10 -3.28
C SER A 30 15.14 -2.56 -3.30
N LEU A 31 14.13 -2.88 -2.49
CA LEU A 31 13.48 -4.20 -2.43
C LEU A 31 12.60 -4.41 -3.68
N TRP A 32 11.85 -3.37 -4.07
CA TRP A 32 11.02 -3.36 -5.28
C TRP A 32 11.85 -3.43 -6.56
N ALA A 33 13.02 -2.80 -6.60
CA ALA A 33 13.91 -2.85 -7.76
C ALA A 33 14.44 -4.27 -8.03
N LYS A 34 14.63 -5.09 -6.99
CA LYS A 34 15.11 -6.48 -7.10
C LYS A 34 13.99 -7.47 -7.41
N GLU A 35 12.74 -7.08 -7.16
CA GLU A 35 11.56 -7.95 -7.24
C GLU A 35 11.27 -8.54 -8.63
N PRO A 36 11.38 -7.80 -9.76
CA PRO A 36 11.12 -8.33 -11.11
C PRO A 36 12.08 -9.44 -11.53
N TYR A 37 13.30 -9.43 -10.97
CA TYR A 37 14.38 -10.32 -11.38
C TYR A 37 14.49 -11.58 -10.52
N ARG A 38 13.73 -11.66 -9.42
CA ARG A 38 13.73 -12.84 -8.53
C ARG A 38 12.83 -13.94 -9.07
N ALA A 39 13.32 -15.18 -9.00
CA ALA A 39 12.54 -16.36 -9.35
C ALA A 39 11.28 -16.48 -8.45
N PRO A 40 10.09 -16.74 -9.01
CA PRO A 40 8.85 -16.86 -8.23
C PRO A 40 8.88 -17.92 -7.13
N SER A 41 9.73 -18.95 -7.26
CA SER A 41 9.91 -20.02 -6.26
C SER A 41 10.68 -19.59 -5.01
N GLN A 42 11.29 -18.40 -4.99
CA GLN A 42 12.13 -17.89 -3.90
C GLN A 42 11.46 -16.74 -3.13
N VAL A 43 10.16 -16.87 -2.82
CA VAL A 43 9.49 -15.87 -1.98
C VAL A 43 10.11 -15.82 -0.59
N ASP A 44 10.55 -14.64 -0.19
CA ASP A 44 11.07 -14.39 1.15
C ASP A 44 9.91 -14.02 2.09
N PHE A 45 9.18 -15.05 2.52
CA PHE A 45 8.09 -14.91 3.51
C PHE A 45 8.56 -14.31 4.82
N LYS A 46 9.82 -14.57 5.21
CA LYS A 46 10.44 -14.00 6.40
C LYS A 46 10.61 -12.49 6.26
N GLY A 47 11.12 -12.02 5.11
CA GLY A 47 11.22 -10.60 4.78
C GLY A 47 9.86 -9.90 4.79
N LEU A 48 8.85 -10.51 4.15
CA LEU A 48 7.47 -9.97 4.19
C LEU A 48 6.92 -9.90 5.62
N SER A 49 7.14 -10.94 6.42
CA SER A 49 6.75 -10.97 7.83
C SER A 49 7.43 -9.86 8.64
N THR A 50 8.72 -9.58 8.39
CA THR A 50 9.42 -8.47 9.04
C THR A 50 8.88 -7.10 8.64
N LEU A 51 8.52 -6.89 7.37
CA LEU A 51 7.92 -5.63 6.91
C LEU A 51 6.56 -5.40 7.57
N VAL A 52 5.72 -6.44 7.59
CA VAL A 52 4.40 -6.38 8.25
C VAL A 52 4.54 -6.17 9.75
N ALA A 53 5.54 -6.78 10.39
CA ALA A 53 5.82 -6.57 11.81
C ALA A 53 6.26 -5.11 12.09
N ALA A 54 7.08 -4.52 11.23
CA ALA A 54 7.47 -3.12 11.35
C ALA A 54 6.27 -2.16 11.21
N GLU A 55 5.36 -2.42 10.26
CA GLU A 55 4.13 -1.63 10.11
C GLU A 55 3.16 -1.82 11.29
N GLN A 56 3.13 -3.01 11.87
CA GLN A 56 2.39 -3.26 13.11
C GLN A 56 2.94 -2.41 14.26
N GLU A 57 4.26 -2.46 14.51
CA GLU A 57 4.92 -1.69 15.57
C GLU A 57 4.70 -0.18 15.38
N ALA A 58 4.86 0.34 14.16
CA ALA A 58 4.57 1.74 13.85
C ALA A 58 3.09 2.11 14.10
N THR A 59 2.16 1.17 13.91
CA THR A 59 0.73 1.39 14.19
C THR A 59 0.43 1.35 15.70
N GLU A 60 1.12 0.49 16.45
CA GLU A 60 1.06 0.47 17.91
C GLU A 60 1.58 1.79 18.49
N ASP A 61 2.74 2.26 18.05
CA ASP A 61 3.31 3.56 18.43
C ASP A 61 2.35 4.71 18.14
N HIS A 62 1.67 4.67 16.98
CA HIS A 62 0.65 5.66 16.65
C HIS A 62 -0.51 5.63 17.66
N ILE A 63 -0.96 4.46 18.11
CA ILE A 63 -2.01 4.33 19.14
C ILE A 63 -1.52 4.81 20.51
N TRP A 64 -0.26 4.56 20.86
CA TRP A 64 0.34 5.11 22.07
C TRP A 64 0.34 6.64 22.05
N ALA A 65 0.77 7.25 20.93
CA ALA A 65 0.71 8.70 20.75
C ALA A 65 -0.71 9.27 20.89
N LEU A 66 -1.73 8.57 20.37
CA LEU A 66 -3.14 8.97 20.52
C LEU A 66 -3.63 8.98 21.99
N ARG A 67 -3.02 8.16 22.85
CA ARG A 67 -3.39 8.02 24.26
C ARG A 67 -2.62 8.99 25.17
N GLU A 68 -1.34 9.18 24.89
CA GLU A 68 -0.41 9.86 25.79
C GLU A 68 -0.22 11.34 25.45
N ASP A 69 -0.33 11.72 24.18
CA ASP A 69 -0.09 13.09 23.74
C ASP A 69 -1.42 13.85 23.56
N ALA A 70 -1.75 14.69 24.55
CA ALA A 70 -2.89 15.61 24.46
C ALA A 70 -2.73 16.64 23.32
N GLY A 71 -1.50 16.90 22.88
CA GLY A 71 -1.12 17.76 21.76
C GLY A 71 -1.28 17.09 20.38
N TYR A 72 -1.42 15.77 20.31
CA TYR A 72 -1.63 15.01 19.07
C TYR A 72 -2.81 15.58 18.25
N PHE A 73 -3.91 15.88 18.93
CA PHE A 73 -5.10 16.47 18.32
C PHE A 73 -5.06 18.01 18.21
N ALA A 74 -4.02 18.65 18.75
CA ALA A 74 -3.78 20.09 18.65
C ALA A 74 -2.99 20.45 17.39
N ASP A 75 -2.04 19.60 16.98
CA ASP A 75 -1.30 19.72 15.71
C ASP A 75 -2.15 19.29 14.51
N GLY A 76 -2.98 18.27 14.70
CA GLY A 76 -3.94 17.80 13.71
C GLY A 76 -5.17 18.70 13.55
N LYS A 77 -5.09 20.02 13.75
CA LYS A 77 -6.21 20.96 13.52
C LYS A 77 -6.78 20.66 12.13
N PRO A 78 -7.96 20.02 12.03
CA PRO A 78 -8.72 20.14 10.82
C PRO A 78 -9.13 21.61 10.87
N ARG A 79 -8.45 22.49 10.14
CA ARG A 79 -8.96 23.82 9.82
C ARG A 79 -10.16 23.62 8.89
N LEU A 80 -11.17 22.94 9.39
CA LEU A 80 -12.49 22.83 8.82
C LEU A 80 -13.04 24.25 8.95
N ASP A 81 -13.07 24.95 7.82
CA ASP A 81 -13.61 26.29 7.70
C ASP A 81 -15.14 26.20 7.87
N LEU A 82 -15.54 26.00 9.11
CA LEU A 82 -16.91 25.99 9.55
C LEU A 82 -17.12 27.38 10.10
N SER A 83 -17.80 28.23 9.34
CA SER A 83 -18.27 29.54 9.77
C SER A 83 -19.03 29.47 11.10
N ASP A 84 -19.63 28.32 11.42
CA ASP A 84 -20.44 28.11 12.62
C ASP A 84 -19.72 27.36 13.76
N ARG A 85 -19.72 27.96 14.95
CA ARG A 85 -19.01 27.53 16.16
C ARG A 85 -19.62 26.25 16.76
N ALA A 86 -20.92 26.01 16.59
CA ALA A 86 -21.61 24.81 17.06
C ALA A 86 -21.25 23.56 16.22
N ASN A 87 -21.15 23.72 14.90
CA ASN A 87 -20.78 22.63 13.99
C ASN A 87 -19.32 22.21 14.15
N ARG A 88 -18.43 23.11 14.61
CA ARG A 88 -17.02 22.79 14.87
C ARG A 88 -16.82 21.67 15.88
N GLN A 89 -17.60 21.64 16.96
CA GLN A 89 -17.42 20.64 18.02
C GLN A 89 -17.93 19.25 17.61
N ILE A 90 -19.05 19.20 16.89
CA ILE A 90 -19.61 17.96 16.34
C ILE A 90 -18.64 17.35 15.33
N VAL A 91 -18.13 18.16 14.41
CA VAL A 91 -17.19 17.71 13.38
C VAL A 91 -15.86 17.29 13.99
N ARG A 92 -15.35 18.03 14.98
CA ARG A 92 -14.14 17.63 15.72
C ARG A 92 -14.32 16.29 16.42
N ARG A 93 -15.46 16.08 17.09
CA ARG A 93 -15.76 14.79 17.74
C ARG A 93 -15.82 13.65 16.71
N LYS A 94 -16.49 13.85 15.58
CA LYS A 94 -16.55 12.86 14.49
C LYS A 94 -15.15 12.55 13.95
N ALA A 95 -14.30 13.56 13.75
CA ALA A 95 -12.93 13.37 13.29
C ALA A 95 -12.09 12.57 14.30
N ILE A 96 -12.17 12.89 15.60
CA ILE A 96 -11.45 12.14 16.65
C ILE A 96 -11.90 10.68 16.68
N VAL A 97 -13.21 10.42 16.69
CA VAL A 97 -13.76 9.06 16.66
C VAL A 97 -13.31 8.32 15.40
N GLY A 98 -13.26 9.00 14.25
CA GLY A 98 -12.77 8.45 13.00
C GLY A 98 -11.30 8.05 13.07
N VAL A 99 -10.42 8.93 13.54
CA VAL A 99 -8.98 8.67 13.69
C VAL A 99 -8.73 7.49 14.63
N VAL A 100 -9.43 7.45 15.77
CA VAL A 100 -9.30 6.35 16.73
C VAL A 100 -9.79 5.03 16.12
N LYS A 101 -10.99 5.03 15.53
CA LYS A 101 -11.55 3.83 14.86
C LYS A 101 -10.60 3.30 13.78
N GLN A 102 -9.99 4.21 13.02
CA GLN A 102 -9.05 3.87 11.97
C GLN A 102 -7.76 3.27 12.54
N ALA A 103 -7.14 3.88 13.56
CA ALA A 103 -5.91 3.39 14.16
C ALA A 103 -6.06 1.96 14.73
N TYR A 104 -7.13 1.69 15.48
CA TYR A 104 -7.40 0.33 15.97
C TYR A 104 -7.78 -0.65 14.85
N GLY A 105 -8.50 -0.17 13.82
CA GLY A 105 -8.81 -0.98 12.65
C GLY A 105 -7.55 -1.42 11.91
N ASP A 106 -6.61 -0.49 11.70
CA ASP A 106 -5.32 -0.75 11.08
C ASP A 106 -4.51 -1.76 11.92
N LEU A 107 -4.45 -1.61 13.24
CA LEU A 107 -3.76 -2.56 14.12
C LEU A 107 -4.32 -3.98 13.99
N LEU A 108 -5.64 -4.14 14.01
CA LEU A 108 -6.28 -5.44 13.86
C LEU A 108 -5.99 -6.09 12.50
N LEU A 109 -5.98 -5.29 11.44
CA LEU A 109 -5.68 -5.76 10.09
C LEU A 109 -4.21 -6.19 9.97
N TRP A 110 -3.27 -5.41 10.52
CA TRP A 110 -1.85 -5.77 10.55
C TRP A 110 -1.57 -7.02 11.39
N LEU A 111 -2.20 -7.16 12.56
CA LEU A 111 -2.14 -8.38 13.38
C LEU A 111 -2.67 -9.61 12.63
N GLY A 112 -3.80 -9.45 11.94
CA GLY A 112 -4.39 -10.50 11.11
C GLY A 112 -3.47 -10.93 9.97
N LEU A 113 -2.88 -9.97 9.27
CA LEU A 113 -1.91 -10.24 8.19
C LEU A 113 -0.66 -10.95 8.70
N ARG A 114 -0.09 -10.48 9.82
CA ARG A 114 1.10 -11.10 10.42
C ARG A 114 0.84 -12.55 10.78
N LYS A 115 -0.31 -12.82 11.42
CA LYS A 115 -0.71 -14.19 11.77
C LYS A 115 -0.84 -15.08 10.54
N LEU A 116 -1.50 -14.59 9.49
CA LEU A 116 -1.65 -15.34 8.24
C LEU A 116 -0.29 -15.62 7.58
N LEU A 117 0.63 -14.66 7.59
CA LEU A 117 1.99 -14.83 7.07
C LEU A 117 2.80 -15.85 7.88
N THR A 118 2.72 -15.82 9.21
CA THR A 118 3.41 -16.81 10.05
C THR A 118 2.81 -18.21 9.93
N ASP A 119 1.50 -18.31 9.74
CA ASP A 119 0.80 -19.59 9.58
C ASP A 119 1.05 -20.22 8.19
N LEU A 120 1.60 -19.45 7.24
CA LEU A 120 2.02 -19.88 5.91
C LEU A 120 3.51 -20.24 5.84
N ASP A 121 4.32 -19.88 6.84
CA ASP A 121 5.74 -20.23 6.90
C ASP A 121 5.89 -21.76 6.97
N GLY A 122 6.25 -22.36 5.83
CA GLY A 122 6.43 -23.82 5.67
C GLY A 122 5.25 -24.58 5.04
N VAL A 123 4.12 -23.95 4.70
CA VAL A 123 3.00 -24.62 4.01
C VAL A 123 2.89 -24.12 2.57
N ILE A 124 3.58 -24.83 1.67
CA ILE A 124 3.73 -24.52 0.25
C ILE A 124 2.73 -25.38 -0.53
N ASP A 125 1.47 -24.95 -0.59
CA ASP A 125 0.45 -25.55 -1.46
C ASP A 125 -0.39 -24.44 -2.13
N PRO A 126 -0.45 -24.35 -3.47
CA PRO A 126 -1.29 -23.40 -4.21
C PRO A 126 -2.77 -23.45 -3.83
N GLN A 127 -3.29 -24.63 -3.48
CA GLN A 127 -4.70 -24.81 -3.11
C GLN A 127 -4.97 -24.52 -1.62
N ASN A 128 -3.95 -24.02 -0.91
CA ASN A 128 -4.11 -23.69 0.49
C ASN A 128 -5.06 -22.51 0.65
N LEU A 129 -6.22 -22.78 1.24
CA LEU A 129 -7.23 -21.77 1.59
C LEU A 129 -6.63 -20.58 2.37
N ARG A 130 -5.53 -20.79 3.10
CA ARG A 130 -4.81 -19.73 3.83
C ARG A 130 -4.15 -18.73 2.88
N LEU A 131 -3.58 -19.17 1.77
CA LEU A 131 -2.95 -18.30 0.76
C LEU A 131 -4.00 -17.41 0.09
N LEU A 132 -5.13 -18.00 -0.31
CA LEU A 132 -6.27 -17.27 -0.86
C LEU A 132 -6.85 -16.29 0.16
N THR A 133 -6.94 -16.70 1.43
CA THR A 133 -7.41 -15.83 2.53
C THR A 133 -6.46 -14.64 2.72
N LEU A 134 -5.14 -14.86 2.66
CA LEU A 134 -4.14 -13.80 2.74
C LEU A 134 -4.26 -12.82 1.58
N LEU A 135 -4.31 -13.31 0.34
CA LEU A 135 -4.49 -12.47 -0.85
C LEU A 135 -5.78 -11.65 -0.79
N PHE A 136 -6.89 -12.27 -0.37
CA PHE A 136 -8.16 -11.57 -0.18
C PHE A 136 -8.03 -10.47 0.88
N THR A 137 -7.39 -10.78 2.02
CA THR A 137 -7.21 -9.82 3.13
C THR A 137 -6.34 -8.64 2.70
N LEU A 138 -5.24 -8.89 1.99
CA LEU A 138 -4.35 -7.85 1.46
C LEU A 138 -5.05 -6.93 0.47
N ARG A 139 -5.82 -7.48 -0.47
CA ARG A 139 -6.61 -6.69 -1.44
C ARG A 139 -7.67 -5.84 -0.73
N ARG A 140 -8.40 -6.43 0.21
CA ARG A 140 -9.40 -5.70 1.01
C ARG A 140 -8.78 -4.59 1.84
N PHE A 141 -7.62 -4.84 2.45
CA PHE A 141 -6.93 -3.80 3.20
C PHE A 141 -6.44 -2.67 2.29
N SER A 142 -5.92 -3.01 1.12
CA SER A 142 -5.54 -2.02 0.10
C SER A 142 -6.72 -1.14 -0.32
N ASP A 143 -7.89 -1.74 -0.57
CA ASP A 143 -9.12 -0.99 -0.88
C ASP A 143 -9.52 -0.04 0.25
N LEU A 144 -9.42 -0.47 1.51
CA LEU A 144 -9.72 0.37 2.66
C LEU A 144 -8.79 1.59 2.72
N LYS A 145 -7.49 1.39 2.46
CA LYS A 145 -6.50 2.48 2.44
C LYS A 145 -6.72 3.44 1.26
N VAL A 146 -7.05 2.92 0.07
CA VAL A 146 -7.42 3.75 -1.09
C VAL A 146 -8.65 4.61 -0.77
N ASN A 147 -9.68 4.02 -0.14
CA ASN A 147 -10.87 4.76 0.28
C ASN A 147 -10.57 5.81 1.34
N ALA A 148 -9.68 5.51 2.30
CA ALA A 148 -9.21 6.49 3.26
C ALA A 148 -8.55 7.67 2.53
N LEU A 149 -7.61 7.41 1.61
CA LEU A 149 -6.94 8.44 0.83
C LEU A 149 -7.92 9.28 0.00
N LYS A 150 -8.96 8.66 -0.59
CA LYS A 150 -10.01 9.35 -1.34
C LYS A 150 -10.72 10.43 -0.53
N VAL A 151 -10.91 10.20 0.76
CA VAL A 151 -11.54 11.16 1.67
C VAL A 151 -10.52 12.14 2.26
N GLY A 152 -9.33 11.63 2.62
CA GLY A 152 -8.34 12.38 3.40
C GLY A 152 -7.42 13.30 2.58
N VAL A 153 -7.05 12.93 1.36
CA VAL A 153 -6.15 13.75 0.51
C VAL A 153 -6.81 15.06 0.09
N PRO A 154 -8.06 15.10 -0.39
CA PRO A 154 -8.73 16.38 -0.69
C PRO A 154 -8.95 17.23 0.57
N ALA A 155 -9.07 16.59 1.74
CA ALA A 155 -9.18 17.27 3.02
C ALA A 155 -7.83 17.80 3.54
N SER A 156 -6.68 17.42 2.97
CA SER A 156 -5.36 17.80 3.45
C SER A 156 -5.02 19.26 3.13
N SER A 157 -4.37 19.97 4.06
CA SER A 157 -4.17 21.42 3.97
C SER A 157 -3.49 21.93 2.69
N PRO A 158 -2.45 21.28 2.13
CA PRO A 158 -1.76 21.81 0.95
C PRO A 158 -2.52 21.57 -0.37
N LEU A 159 -3.37 20.55 -0.41
CA LEU A 159 -4.09 20.16 -1.63
C LEU A 159 -5.54 20.64 -1.64
N ARG A 160 -6.10 20.98 -0.47
CA ARG A 160 -7.51 21.37 -0.31
C ARG A 160 -7.96 22.52 -1.22
N SER A 161 -7.09 23.48 -1.53
CA SER A 161 -7.45 24.62 -2.39
C SER A 161 -7.88 24.20 -3.80
N GLY A 162 -7.38 23.06 -4.29
CA GLY A 162 -7.75 22.51 -5.60
C GLY A 162 -9.02 21.68 -5.61
N PHE A 163 -9.64 21.38 -4.45
CA PHE A 163 -10.85 20.56 -4.37
C PHE A 163 -12.04 21.35 -3.82
N ALA A 164 -13.18 21.27 -4.51
CA ALA A 164 -14.44 21.81 -4.01
C ALA A 164 -15.30 20.70 -3.41
N ARG A 165 -16.13 21.00 -2.42
CA ARG A 165 -17.07 20.01 -1.87
C ARG A 165 -18.25 19.85 -2.82
N ASP A 166 -18.63 18.61 -3.10
CA ASP A 166 -19.90 18.32 -3.76
C ASP A 166 -20.94 17.94 -2.72
N MET A 167 -22.02 18.72 -2.66
CA MET A 167 -23.21 18.39 -1.88
C MET A 167 -24.27 17.87 -2.84
N ARG A 168 -24.14 16.60 -3.26
CA ARG A 168 -25.20 15.94 -4.04
C ARG A 168 -25.69 14.69 -3.30
N ASP A 169 -26.99 14.72 -3.00
CA ASP A 169 -27.89 13.71 -2.43
C ASP A 169 -27.49 13.02 -1.12
N SER A 170 -28.07 13.56 -0.03
CA SER A 170 -28.74 12.87 1.10
C SER A 170 -28.07 11.70 1.81
N THR A 171 -26.85 11.35 1.45
CA THR A 171 -26.03 10.34 2.11
C THR A 171 -24.90 11.08 2.82
N GLU A 172 -24.58 10.67 4.04
CA GLU A 172 -23.67 11.32 4.98
C GLU A 172 -22.18 11.37 4.54
N MET A 173 -21.90 11.37 3.24
CA MET A 173 -20.55 11.36 2.67
C MET A 173 -20.23 12.69 1.97
N LEU A 174 -19.19 13.37 2.44
CA LEU A 174 -18.61 14.50 1.71
C LEU A 174 -17.95 13.99 0.42
N GLY A 175 -18.55 14.35 -0.73
CA GLY A 175 -17.91 14.20 -2.04
C GLY A 175 -16.98 15.38 -2.33
N TRP A 176 -15.98 15.16 -3.20
CA TRP A 176 -15.09 16.21 -3.68
C TRP A 176 -15.19 16.34 -5.19
N LYS A 177 -15.41 17.56 -5.67
CA LYS A 177 -15.22 17.94 -7.07
C LYS A 177 -13.73 18.11 -7.31
N TYR A 178 -13.24 17.31 -8.24
CA TYR A 178 -11.86 17.34 -8.71
C TYR A 178 -11.61 18.61 -9.53
N PRO A 179 -10.40 19.19 -9.44
CA PRO A 179 -10.04 20.37 -10.24
C PRO A 179 -10.20 20.03 -11.73
N LYS A 180 -11.16 20.67 -12.39
CA LYS A 180 -11.32 20.59 -13.85
C LYS A 180 -10.69 21.84 -14.46
N GLY A 181 -9.67 21.67 -15.29
CA GLY A 181 -9.11 22.75 -16.12
C GLY A 181 -7.89 23.49 -15.54
N GLU A 182 -7.30 23.01 -14.44
CA GLU A 182 -5.97 23.49 -13.99
C GLU A 182 -4.84 22.84 -14.81
N PRO A 183 -3.62 23.43 -14.86
CA PRO A 183 -2.45 22.78 -15.48
C PRO A 183 -2.28 21.35 -14.95
N TYR A 184 -1.89 20.43 -15.83
CA TYR A 184 -1.78 19.01 -15.53
C TYR A 184 -0.91 18.78 -14.27
N ASP A 185 -1.57 18.38 -13.18
CA ASP A 185 -0.95 18.02 -11.92
C ASP A 185 -0.85 16.50 -11.83
N HIS A 186 0.38 15.99 -12.01
CA HIS A 186 0.62 14.56 -12.07
C HIS A 186 0.27 13.84 -10.75
N LEU A 187 0.52 14.49 -9.60
CA LEU A 187 0.18 13.93 -8.29
C LEU A 187 -1.34 13.74 -8.16
N ILE A 188 -2.11 14.76 -8.54
CA ILE A 188 -3.57 14.70 -8.51
C ILE A 188 -4.10 13.68 -9.51
N PHE A 189 -3.48 13.58 -10.69
CA PHE A 189 -3.81 12.57 -11.69
C PHE A 189 -3.66 11.14 -11.12
N LEU A 190 -2.52 10.81 -10.50
CA LEU A 190 -2.28 9.48 -9.93
C LEU A 190 -3.32 9.13 -8.87
N PHE A 191 -3.66 10.06 -7.98
CA PHE A 191 -4.72 9.86 -6.99
C PHE A 191 -6.09 9.62 -7.65
N GLN A 192 -6.46 10.39 -8.68
CA GLN A 192 -7.71 10.21 -9.40
C GLN A 192 -7.81 8.84 -10.08
N GLN A 193 -6.71 8.37 -10.67
CA GLN A 193 -6.67 7.03 -11.27
C GLN A 193 -6.76 5.94 -10.20
N MET A 194 -6.11 6.12 -9.06
CA MET A 194 -6.19 5.17 -7.94
C MET A 194 -7.59 5.10 -7.31
N TRP A 195 -8.35 6.21 -7.28
CA TRP A 195 -9.68 6.25 -6.67
C TRP A 195 -10.81 5.73 -7.56
N THR A 196 -10.55 5.60 -8.86
CA THR A 196 -11.52 5.12 -9.86
C THR A 196 -11.27 3.66 -10.16
N GLU A 197 -12.32 2.85 -10.29
CA GLU A 197 -12.19 1.43 -10.66
C GLU A 197 -11.53 1.28 -12.04
N ASP A 198 -12.00 2.00 -13.07
CA ASP A 198 -11.37 2.05 -14.39
C ASP A 198 -9.87 2.37 -14.36
N GLY A 199 -9.45 3.29 -13.48
CA GLY A 199 -8.05 3.69 -13.38
C GLY A 199 -7.19 2.58 -12.76
N ARG A 200 -7.74 1.88 -11.76
CA ARG A 200 -7.10 0.72 -11.14
C ARG A 200 -7.03 -0.48 -12.10
N GLU A 201 -8.04 -0.69 -12.93
CA GLU A 201 -8.04 -1.74 -13.95
C GLU A 201 -7.03 -1.45 -15.08
N LYS A 202 -7.00 -0.21 -15.58
CA LYS A 202 -6.14 0.17 -16.73
C LYS A 202 -4.66 0.28 -16.37
N LEU A 203 -4.36 0.86 -15.20
CA LEU A 203 -2.98 1.15 -14.81
C LEU A 203 -2.45 0.15 -13.78
N GLY A 204 -3.32 -0.56 -13.05
CA GLY A 204 -2.93 -1.43 -11.95
C GLY A 204 -2.58 -0.65 -10.69
N LEU A 205 -3.04 -1.14 -9.54
CA LEU A 205 -2.76 -0.49 -8.25
C LEU A 205 -1.25 -0.45 -7.94
N SER A 206 -0.50 -1.49 -8.29
CA SER A 206 0.95 -1.55 -8.10
C SER A 206 1.69 -0.45 -8.84
N ASN A 207 1.43 -0.26 -10.13
CA ASN A 207 2.13 0.76 -10.91
C ASN A 207 1.80 2.19 -10.42
N LEU A 208 0.55 2.41 -9.98
CA LEU A 208 0.13 3.69 -9.41
C LEU A 208 0.85 4.00 -8.10
N VAL A 209 0.99 3.00 -7.23
CA VAL A 209 1.69 3.15 -5.94
C VAL A 209 3.20 3.28 -6.15
N ASP A 210 3.78 2.53 -7.08
CA ASP A 210 5.20 2.61 -7.44
C ASP A 210 5.56 4.01 -7.97
N GLU A 211 4.76 4.54 -8.90
CA GLU A 211 4.97 5.88 -9.46
C GLU A 211 4.75 6.99 -8.41
N LEU A 212 3.77 6.81 -7.52
CA LEU A 212 3.55 7.72 -6.40
C LEU A 212 4.74 7.70 -5.43
N GLY A 213 5.27 6.53 -5.11
CA GLY A 213 6.47 6.35 -4.30
C GLY A 213 7.69 7.01 -4.94
N ARG A 214 7.91 6.76 -6.24
CA ARG A 214 8.99 7.38 -7.03
C ARG A 214 8.93 8.90 -6.97
N MET A 215 7.75 9.49 -7.14
CA MET A 215 7.57 10.94 -7.09
C MET A 215 7.83 11.52 -5.70
N ILE A 216 7.38 10.84 -4.64
CA ILE A 216 7.61 11.25 -3.24
C ILE A 216 9.10 11.22 -2.89
N GLU A 217 9.84 10.26 -3.42
CA GLU A 217 11.29 10.14 -3.19
C GLU A 217 12.11 11.13 -4.04
N THR A 218 11.71 11.32 -5.30
CA THR A 218 12.44 12.15 -6.26
C THR A 218 12.22 13.65 -6.00
N ASP A 219 10.98 14.05 -5.70
CA ASP A 219 10.62 15.46 -5.55
C ASP A 219 10.15 15.80 -4.13
N ARG A 220 11.00 16.52 -3.39
CA ARG A 220 10.68 17.04 -2.05
C ARG A 220 9.51 18.02 -2.05
N ARG A 221 9.27 18.73 -3.16
CA ARG A 221 8.14 19.67 -3.28
C ARG A 221 6.83 18.91 -3.28
N GLU A 222 6.71 17.87 -4.10
CA GLU A 222 5.53 17.00 -4.14
C GLU A 222 5.30 16.29 -2.80
N LYS A 223 6.38 15.81 -2.16
CA LYS A 223 6.30 15.27 -0.80
C LYS A 223 5.76 16.28 0.22
N ALA A 224 6.16 17.55 0.13
CA ALA A 224 5.69 18.61 1.04
C ALA A 224 4.21 18.98 0.83
N ARG A 225 3.62 18.63 -0.32
CA ARG A 225 2.19 18.80 -0.60
C ARG A 225 1.35 17.73 0.10
N LEU A 226 1.93 16.59 0.46
CA LEU A 226 1.25 15.53 1.19
C LEU A 226 1.34 15.76 2.69
N SER A 227 0.22 15.53 3.39
CA SER A 227 0.24 15.49 4.85
C SER A 227 1.01 14.27 5.35
N THR A 228 1.54 14.33 6.57
CA THR A 228 2.14 13.18 7.26
C THR A 228 1.20 11.97 7.28
N TRP A 229 -0.10 12.21 7.50
CA TRP A 229 -1.14 11.17 7.42
C TRP A 229 -1.25 10.55 6.02
N ALA A 230 -1.22 11.34 4.95
CA ALA A 230 -1.31 10.84 3.58
C ALA A 230 -0.06 10.05 3.19
N LEU A 231 1.13 10.53 3.58
CA LEU A 231 2.39 9.82 3.39
C LEU A 231 2.37 8.45 4.07
N LYS A 232 1.91 8.38 5.33
CA LYS A 232 1.75 7.09 6.03
C LYS A 232 0.86 6.14 5.23
N HIS A 233 -0.29 6.59 4.75
CA HIS A 233 -1.22 5.74 4.01
C HIS A 233 -0.66 5.25 2.68
N VAL A 234 0.16 6.08 2.02
CA VAL A 234 0.88 5.68 0.79
C VAL A 234 1.94 4.62 1.12
N THR A 235 2.68 4.77 2.23
CA THR A 235 3.64 3.75 2.69
C THR A 235 2.93 2.44 3.04
N ASP A 236 1.85 2.48 3.82
CA ASP A 236 1.04 1.31 4.16
C ASP A 236 0.55 0.59 2.88
N LEU A 237 0.08 1.35 1.88
CA LEU A 237 -0.31 0.81 0.58
C LEU A 237 0.87 0.17 -0.17
N GLY A 238 2.04 0.81 -0.14
CA GLY A 238 3.27 0.25 -0.73
C GLY A 238 3.57 -1.15 -0.19
N VAL A 239 3.53 -1.32 1.13
CA VAL A 239 3.76 -2.63 1.76
C VAL A 239 2.69 -3.64 1.36
N LEU A 240 1.41 -3.27 1.39
CA LEU A 240 0.29 -4.17 1.05
C LEU A 240 0.34 -4.63 -0.41
N VAL A 241 0.58 -3.70 -1.33
CA VAL A 241 0.57 -3.96 -2.77
C VAL A 241 1.80 -4.75 -3.18
N HIS A 242 2.96 -4.43 -2.61
CA HIS A 242 4.16 -5.24 -2.79
C HIS A 242 3.96 -6.68 -2.29
N THR A 243 3.42 -6.85 -1.07
CA THR A 243 3.14 -8.17 -0.51
C THR A 243 2.16 -8.95 -1.39
N THR A 244 1.11 -8.29 -1.89
CA THR A 244 0.14 -8.89 -2.82
C THR A 244 0.80 -9.36 -4.11
N ARG A 245 1.71 -8.56 -4.67
CA ARG A 245 2.42 -8.86 -5.92
C ARG A 245 3.40 -10.02 -5.76
N VAL A 246 4.18 -10.04 -4.68
CA VAL A 246 5.11 -11.14 -4.39
C VAL A 246 4.35 -12.47 -4.25
N ILE A 247 3.25 -12.45 -3.50
CA ILE A 247 2.44 -13.65 -3.26
C ILE A 247 1.69 -14.08 -4.52
N GLY A 248 1.13 -13.13 -5.29
CA GLY A 248 0.41 -13.42 -6.53
C GLY A 248 1.31 -14.11 -7.57
N ARG A 249 2.56 -13.65 -7.73
CA ARG A 249 3.52 -14.30 -8.63
C ARG A 249 3.88 -15.72 -8.19
N TYR A 250 3.90 -15.97 -6.89
CA TYR A 250 4.13 -17.31 -6.35
C TYR A 250 2.93 -18.23 -6.58
N ASP A 251 1.70 -17.74 -6.40
CA ASP A 251 0.46 -18.47 -6.68
C ASP A 251 0.44 -18.93 -8.15
N GLU A 252 0.67 -18.01 -9.09
CA GLU A 252 0.76 -18.30 -10.53
C GLU A 252 1.84 -19.36 -10.85
N TRP A 253 3.03 -19.26 -10.24
CA TRP A 253 4.10 -20.23 -10.44
C TRP A 253 3.78 -21.61 -9.87
N SER A 254 3.20 -21.66 -8.67
CA SER A 254 2.86 -22.93 -8.01
C SER A 254 1.74 -23.66 -8.74
N TYR A 255 0.79 -22.93 -9.33
CA TYR A 255 -0.19 -23.49 -10.25
C TYR A 255 0.47 -24.09 -11.49
N PHE A 256 1.36 -23.35 -12.15
CA PHE A 256 2.08 -23.82 -13.35
C PHE A 256 2.87 -25.11 -13.09
N ARG A 257 3.58 -25.19 -11.96
CA ARG A 257 4.33 -26.41 -11.58
C ARG A 257 3.42 -27.63 -11.39
N SER A 258 2.24 -27.43 -10.80
CA SER A 258 1.28 -28.50 -10.55
C SER A 258 0.74 -29.09 -11.86
N ASP A 259 0.59 -28.27 -12.91
CA ASP A 259 0.20 -28.71 -14.26
C ASP A 259 1.34 -29.46 -14.99
N GLU A 260 2.60 -29.03 -14.85
CA GLU A 260 3.76 -29.73 -15.44
C GLU A 260 3.93 -31.15 -14.86
N ASP A 261 3.77 -31.30 -13.54
CA ASP A 261 3.83 -32.61 -12.88
C ASP A 261 2.70 -33.55 -13.35
N CYS A 262 1.55 -33.00 -13.77
CA CYS A 262 0.44 -33.77 -14.36
C CYS A 262 0.73 -34.24 -15.80
N HIS A 263 1.57 -33.52 -16.56
CA HIS A 263 1.91 -33.86 -17.95
C HIS A 263 3.21 -34.67 -18.10
N GLY A 264 4.04 -34.77 -17.05
CA GLY A 264 5.30 -35.52 -17.04
C GLY A 264 5.18 -37.03 -16.76
N SER A 265 3.97 -37.58 -16.64
CA SER A 265 3.71 -39.02 -16.42
C SER A 265 3.21 -39.71 -17.70
N PHE A 266 4.05 -39.80 -18.74
CA PHE A 266 3.84 -40.69 -19.90
C PHE A 266 5.16 -41.26 -20.41
#